data_AF-A0A382UMU6-F1
#
_entry.id   AF-A0A382UMU6-F1
#
_cell.length_a   1.000
_cell.length_b   1.000
_cell.length_c   1.000
_cell.angle_alpha   90.00
_cell.angle_beta   90.00
_cell.angle_gamma   90.00
#
_symmetry.space_group_name_H-M   'P 1'
#
loop_
_entity.id
_entity.type
_entity.pdbx_description
1 polymer ?
#
loop_
_entity_poly.entity_id
_entity_poly.type
_entity_poly.pdbx_seq_one_letter_code
_entity_poly.pdbx_strand_id
1 'polypeptide(L)'
;MVVPFFKQAGFAIDPDGDGAAFLKYIAALAVGAVDRLEQIPERLKFLFEFDVPGALANPEIRHEVSQPEARRVITALTDELANRSRLDIEGFRELKTPLRNETDCRGRKLFHPIRIVL
;
A
#
# COMPACT_ATOMS: atom_id res chain seq x y z
N MET A 1 -14.29 17.94 4.56
CA MET A 1 -15.13 17.31 5.60
C MET A 1 -14.51 16.04 6.21
N VAL A 2 -13.52 15.37 5.60
CA VAL A 2 -12.97 14.11 6.16
C VAL A 2 -11.86 14.28 7.22
N VAL A 3 -11.11 15.40 7.18
CA VAL A 3 -9.95 15.64 8.07
C VAL A 3 -10.25 15.45 9.56
N PRO A 4 -11.41 15.89 10.11
CA PRO A 4 -11.74 15.65 11.51
C PRO A 4 -11.77 14.17 11.91
N PHE A 5 -12.21 13.27 11.02
CA PHE A 5 -12.23 11.83 11.32
C PHE A 5 -10.82 11.24 11.43
N PHE A 6 -9.88 11.70 10.60
CA PHE A 6 -8.47 11.30 10.73
C PHE A 6 -7.84 11.84 12.01
N LYS A 7 -8.18 13.07 12.43
CA LYS A 7 -7.73 13.61 13.73
C LYS A 7 -8.27 12.79 14.90
N GLN A 8 -9.56 12.44 14.86
CA GLN A 8 -10.21 11.63 15.90
C GLN A 8 -9.62 10.22 16.00
N ALA A 9 -9.26 9.62 14.87
CA ALA A 9 -8.60 8.31 14.80
C ALA A 9 -7.11 8.35 15.20
N GLY A 10 -6.53 9.54 15.41
CA GLY A 10 -5.11 9.71 15.76
C GLY A 10 -4.13 9.65 14.58
N PHE A 11 -4.62 9.58 13.33
CA PHE A 11 -3.77 9.53 12.13
C PHE A 11 -3.34 10.91 11.60
N ALA A 12 -3.84 12.00 12.20
CA ALA A 12 -3.42 13.35 11.85
C ALA A 12 -3.40 14.26 13.09
N ILE A 13 -2.31 15.01 13.26
CA ILE A 13 -2.17 16.03 14.30
C ILE A 13 -1.91 17.36 13.59
N ASP A 14 -2.89 18.27 13.67
CA ASP A 14 -2.86 19.60 13.05
C ASP A 14 -2.23 19.65 11.65
N PRO A 15 -2.81 18.93 10.67
CA PRO A 15 -2.25 18.87 9.33
C PRO A 15 -2.26 20.26 8.68
N ASP A 16 -1.13 20.61 8.04
CA ASP A 16 -1.00 21.79 7.22
C ASP A 16 -1.83 21.69 5.91
N GLY A 17 -1.68 22.67 5.02
CA GLY A 17 -2.42 22.71 3.76
C GLY A 17 -2.24 21.45 2.91
N ASP A 18 -1.00 20.99 2.79
CA ASP A 18 -0.64 19.83 1.96
C ASP A 18 -1.07 18.52 2.61
N GLY A 19 -0.87 18.38 3.93
CA GLY A 19 -1.38 17.24 4.69
C GLY A 19 -2.90 17.14 4.61
N ALA A 20 -3.62 18.26 4.75
CA ALA A 20 -5.07 18.28 4.60
C ALA A 20 -5.51 17.96 3.16
N ALA A 21 -4.75 18.34 2.14
CA ALA A 21 -5.01 17.98 0.75
C ALA A 21 -4.79 16.47 0.51
N PHE A 22 -3.70 15.91 1.04
CA PHE A 22 -3.41 14.48 0.98
C PHE A 22 -4.51 13.63 1.62
N LEU A 23 -4.95 13.98 2.83
CA LEU A 23 -6.04 13.28 3.52
C LEU A 23 -7.36 13.30 2.74
N LYS A 24 -7.68 14.41 2.07
CA LYS A 24 -8.87 14.51 1.20
C LYS A 24 -8.73 13.62 -0.03
N TYR A 25 -7.53 13.60 -0.63
CA TYR A 25 -7.24 12.77 -1.80
C TYR A 25 -7.42 11.27 -1.50
N ILE A 26 -6.76 10.76 -0.46
CA ILE A 26 -6.86 9.32 -0.11
C ILE A 26 -8.27 8.94 0.34
N ALA A 27 -9.00 9.84 1.01
CA ALA A 27 -10.38 9.60 1.39
C ALA A 27 -11.32 9.46 0.17
N ALA A 28 -11.10 10.25 -0.88
CA ALA A 28 -11.88 10.14 -2.10
C ALA A 28 -11.68 8.78 -2.79
N LEU A 29 -10.48 8.18 -2.67
CA LEU A 29 -10.20 6.84 -3.18
C LEU A 29 -10.90 5.73 -2.37
N ALA A 30 -11.15 5.96 -1.08
CA ALA A 30 -11.73 4.98 -0.17
C ALA A 30 -13.25 5.09 0.01
N VAL A 31 -13.88 6.17 -0.47
CA VAL A 31 -15.31 6.45 -0.22
C VAL A 31 -16.24 5.35 -0.73
N GLY A 32 -15.88 4.67 -1.83
CA GLY A 32 -16.67 3.56 -2.37
C GLY A 32 -16.51 2.24 -1.63
N ALA A 33 -15.64 2.18 -0.62
CA ALA A 33 -15.33 0.97 0.15
C ALA A 33 -15.87 1.02 1.60
N VAL A 34 -16.67 2.03 1.95
CA VAL A 34 -17.23 2.26 3.29
C VAL A 34 -18.67 2.76 3.21
N ASP A 35 -19.46 2.50 4.25
CA ASP A 35 -20.85 2.98 4.35
C ASP A 35 -20.92 4.39 4.95
N ARG A 36 -19.94 4.77 5.77
CA ARG A 36 -19.88 6.04 6.51
C ARG A 36 -18.49 6.65 6.45
N LEU A 37 -18.42 7.99 6.37
CA LEU A 37 -17.15 8.73 6.29
C LEU A 37 -16.22 8.46 7.49
N GLU A 38 -16.77 8.24 8.68
CA GLU A 38 -16.03 7.93 9.90
C GLU A 38 -15.29 6.58 9.85
N GLN A 39 -15.64 5.69 8.92
CA GLN A 39 -14.96 4.40 8.71
C GLN A 39 -13.71 4.53 7.82
N ILE A 40 -13.55 5.65 7.11
CA ILE A 40 -12.44 5.87 6.17
C ILE A 40 -11.07 5.78 6.86
N PRO A 41 -10.82 6.41 8.02
CA PRO A 41 -9.52 6.34 8.69
C PRO A 41 -9.11 4.90 8.98
N GLU A 42 -9.98 4.10 9.58
CA GLU A 42 -9.69 2.70 9.89
C GLU A 42 -9.44 1.89 8.61
N ARG A 43 -10.23 2.11 7.56
CA ARG A 43 -10.05 1.45 6.27
C ARG A 43 -8.70 1.78 5.61
N LEU A 44 -8.13 2.94 5.91
CA LEU A 44 -6.86 3.46 5.40
C LEU A 44 -5.72 3.39 6.42
N LYS A 45 -5.94 2.76 7.57
CA LYS A 45 -4.96 2.63 8.67
C LYS A 45 -3.59 2.12 8.21
N PHE A 46 -3.57 1.21 7.24
CA PHE A 46 -2.35 0.66 6.66
C PHE A 46 -1.43 1.70 5.99
N LEU A 47 -1.93 2.90 5.66
CA LEU A 47 -1.12 4.01 5.15
C LEU A 47 -0.36 4.77 6.26
N PHE A 48 -0.79 4.60 7.52
CA PHE A 48 -0.26 5.32 8.68
C PHE A 48 0.52 4.41 9.63
N GLU A 49 0.27 3.10 9.57
CA GLU A 49 0.93 2.10 10.41
C GLU A 49 1.66 1.07 9.55
N PHE A 50 2.95 0.90 9.81
CA PHE A 50 3.78 -0.15 9.22
C PHE A 50 4.15 -1.18 10.30
N ASP A 51 3.36 -2.25 10.40
CA ASP A 51 3.54 -3.33 11.38
C ASP A 51 3.77 -4.68 10.68
N VAL A 52 5.03 -4.95 10.33
CA VAL A 52 5.43 -6.21 9.70
C VAL A 52 5.19 -7.41 10.60
N PRO A 53 5.59 -7.41 11.90
CA PRO A 53 5.27 -8.51 12.81
C PRO A 53 3.77 -8.82 12.89
N GLY A 54 2.92 -7.79 13.01
CA GLY A 54 1.47 -7.95 13.04
C GLY A 54 0.92 -8.52 11.72
N ALA A 55 1.40 -8.03 10.58
CA ALA A 55 1.00 -8.57 9.27
C ALA A 55 1.39 -10.05 9.12
N LEU A 56 2.60 -10.43 9.54
CA LEU A 56 3.10 -11.81 9.46
C LEU A 56 2.48 -12.75 10.51
N ALA A 57 1.74 -12.24 11.49
CA ALA A 57 0.93 -13.05 12.38
C ALA A 57 -0.28 -13.67 11.67
N ASN A 58 -0.73 -13.08 10.55
CA ASN A 58 -1.77 -13.68 9.69
C ASN A 58 -1.18 -14.87 8.90
N PRO A 59 -1.68 -16.11 9.10
CA PRO A 59 -1.16 -17.30 8.43
C PRO A 59 -1.25 -17.24 6.90
N GLU A 60 -2.27 -16.59 6.34
CA GLU A 60 -2.45 -16.46 4.89
C GLU A 60 -1.38 -15.54 4.29
N ILE A 61 -1.15 -14.38 4.91
CA ILE A 61 -0.09 -13.45 4.50
C ILE A 61 1.26 -14.13 4.61
N ARG A 62 1.53 -14.76 5.76
CA ARG A 62 2.79 -15.48 5.99
C ARG A 62 3.01 -16.58 4.96
N HIS A 63 1.98 -17.37 4.65
CA HIS A 63 2.07 -18.42 3.65
C HIS A 63 2.37 -17.87 2.26
N GLU A 64 1.68 -16.80 1.86
CA GLU A 64 1.85 -16.17 0.54
C GLU A 64 3.28 -15.61 0.38
N VAL A 65 3.76 -14.80 1.33
CA VAL A 65 5.11 -14.19 1.23
C VAL A 65 6.24 -15.21 1.41
N SER A 66 5.94 -16.40 1.95
CA SER A 66 6.91 -17.50 2.04
C SER A 66 7.09 -18.26 0.73
N GLN A 67 6.18 -18.11 -0.24
CA GLN A 67 6.28 -18.80 -1.53
C GLN A 67 7.52 -18.34 -2.29
N PRO A 68 8.26 -19.25 -2.97
CA PRO A 68 9.45 -18.89 -3.72
C PRO A 68 9.20 -17.80 -4.76
N GLU A 69 8.09 -17.87 -5.50
CA GLU A 69 7.73 -16.85 -6.49
C GLU A 69 7.44 -15.49 -5.86
N ALA A 70 6.72 -15.48 -4.73
CA ALA A 70 6.45 -14.25 -4.00
C ALA A 70 7.75 -13.60 -3.51
N ARG A 71 8.67 -14.40 -2.95
CA ARG A 71 10.00 -13.89 -2.52
C ARG A 71 10.79 -13.31 -3.68
N ARG A 72 10.80 -13.95 -4.85
CA ARG A 72 11.45 -13.40 -6.05
C ARG A 72 10.85 -12.05 -6.44
N VAL A 73 9.52 -11.93 -6.44
CA VAL A 73 8.84 -10.66 -6.76
C VAL A 73 9.15 -9.57 -5.74
N ILE A 74 9.15 -9.89 -4.45
CA ILE A 74 9.45 -8.94 -3.37
C ILE A 74 10.90 -8.45 -3.46
N THR A 75 11.85 -9.33 -3.75
CA THR A 75 13.26 -8.95 -3.95
C THR A 75 13.41 -8.05 -5.16
N ALA A 76 12.89 -8.43 -6.33
CA ALA A 76 12.97 -7.61 -7.54
C ALA A 76 12.26 -6.25 -7.37
N LEU A 77 11.13 -6.21 -6.65
CA LEU A 77 10.46 -4.96 -6.29
C LEU A 77 11.33 -4.07 -5.43
N THR A 78 12.01 -4.65 -4.44
CA THR A 78 12.92 -3.92 -3.55
C THR A 78 14.05 -3.27 -4.34
N ASP A 79 14.66 -4.01 -5.26
CA ASP A 79 15.77 -3.53 -6.10
C ASP A 79 15.30 -2.43 -7.08
N GLU A 80 14.13 -2.57 -7.69
CA GLU A 80 13.52 -1.54 -8.53
C GLU A 80 13.20 -0.26 -7.75
N LEU A 81 12.68 -0.39 -6.52
CA LEU A 81 12.32 0.76 -5.68
C LEU A 81 13.56 1.46 -5.12
N ALA A 82 14.64 0.74 -4.81
CA ALA A 82 15.90 1.33 -4.34
C ALA A 82 16.53 2.30 -5.35
N ASN A 83 16.26 2.10 -6.64
CA ASN A 83 16.76 2.93 -7.73
C ASN A 83 15.83 4.10 -8.11
N ARG A 84 14.73 4.30 -7.38
CA ARG A 84 13.70 5.31 -7.68
C ARG A 84 13.55 6.30 -6.53
N SER A 85 13.43 7.58 -6.86
CA SER A 85 13.20 8.65 -5.86
C SER A 85 11.74 8.71 -5.39
N ARG A 86 10.79 8.31 -6.26
CA ARG A 86 9.36 8.30 -5.95
C ARG A 86 8.62 7.27 -6.81
N LEU A 87 7.63 6.61 -6.21
CA LEU A 87 6.68 5.76 -6.92
C LEU A 87 5.35 6.51 -7.07
N ASP A 88 5.06 7.00 -8.27
CA ASP A 88 3.75 7.52 -8.64
C ASP A 88 3.01 6.53 -9.56
N ILE A 89 1.87 6.97 -10.12
CA ILE A 89 1.04 6.11 -10.98
C ILE A 89 1.80 5.70 -12.25
N GLU A 90 2.61 6.59 -12.82
CA GLU A 90 3.37 6.31 -14.04
C GLU A 90 4.55 5.39 -13.73
N GLY A 91 5.30 5.68 -12.67
CA GLY A 91 6.35 4.80 -12.15
C GLY A 91 5.81 3.42 -11.80
N PHE A 92 4.60 3.32 -11.25
CA PHE A 92 3.95 2.03 -11.00
C PHE A 92 3.51 1.29 -12.28
N ARG A 93 3.26 1.99 -13.38
CA ARG A 93 3.03 1.33 -14.67
C ARG A 93 4.34 0.83 -15.26
N GLU A 94 5.40 1.62 -15.14
CA GLU A 94 6.72 1.31 -15.68
C GLU A 94 7.38 0.11 -14.99
N LEU A 95 7.30 -0.01 -13.65
CA LEU A 95 7.97 -1.11 -12.95
C LEU A 95 7.40 -2.50 -13.30
N LYS A 96 6.18 -2.57 -13.84
CA LYS A 96 5.53 -3.86 -14.13
C LYS A 96 6.31 -4.69 -15.15
N THR A 97 6.90 -4.03 -16.14
CA THR A 97 7.62 -4.72 -17.23
C THR A 97 8.95 -5.31 -16.73
N PRO A 98 9.85 -4.54 -16.07
CA PRO A 98 11.04 -5.09 -15.43
C PRO A 98 10.73 -6.25 -14.48
N LEU A 99 9.76 -6.07 -13.58
CA LEU A 99 9.40 -7.13 -12.62
C LEU A 99 8.94 -8.42 -13.30
N ARG A 100 8.14 -8.32 -14.37
CA ARG A 100 7.71 -9.50 -15.14
C ARG A 100 8.88 -10.20 -15.83
N ASN A 101 9.80 -9.42 -16.39
CA ASN A 101 10.95 -9.95 -17.12
C ASN A 101 11.93 -10.65 -16.19
N GLU A 102 12.16 -10.10 -15.00
CA GLU A 102 13.10 -10.65 -14.03
C GLU A 102 12.54 -11.87 -13.29
N THR A 103 11.25 -11.87 -12.96
CA THR A 103 10.65 -12.89 -12.07
C THR A 103 9.90 -14.00 -12.81
N ASP A 104 9.61 -13.79 -14.10
CA ASP A 104 8.67 -14.55 -14.95
C ASP A 104 7.24 -14.69 -14.35
N CYS A 105 6.91 -13.87 -13.35
CA CYS A 105 5.61 -13.91 -12.68
C CYS A 105 4.58 -13.01 -13.40
N ARG A 106 3.32 -13.46 -13.46
CA ARG A 106 2.21 -12.74 -14.12
C ARG A 106 0.91 -12.85 -13.32
N GLY A 107 -0.02 -11.94 -13.58
CA GLY A 107 -1.35 -11.96 -12.96
C GLY A 107 -1.26 -11.97 -11.43
N ARG A 108 -1.97 -12.90 -10.79
CA ARG A 108 -1.98 -13.02 -9.33
C ARG A 108 -0.58 -13.22 -8.74
N LYS A 109 0.25 -14.08 -9.34
CA LYS A 109 1.62 -14.35 -8.85
C LYS A 109 2.53 -13.12 -8.83
N LEU A 110 2.22 -12.10 -9.65
CA LEU A 110 2.93 -10.82 -9.65
C LEU A 110 2.28 -9.81 -8.70
N PHE A 111 0.97 -9.59 -8.82
CA PHE A 111 0.32 -8.47 -8.14
C PHE A 111 -0.06 -8.75 -6.69
N HIS A 112 -0.24 -10.01 -6.30
CA HIS A 112 -0.58 -10.36 -4.92
C HIS A 112 0.57 -10.08 -3.95
N PRO A 113 1.82 -10.54 -4.19
CA PRO A 113 2.94 -10.18 -3.33
C PRO A 113 3.21 -8.67 -3.31
N ILE A 114 3.10 -7.98 -4.45
CA ILE A 114 3.24 -6.51 -4.52
C ILE A 114 2.21 -5.82 -3.60
N ARG A 115 0.95 -6.27 -3.60
CA ARG A 115 -0.11 -5.70 -2.77
C ARG A 115 0.08 -5.97 -1.28
N ILE A 116 0.82 -6.98 -0.90
CA ILE A 116 1.07 -7.31 0.51
C ILE A 116 2.17 -6.43 1.11
N VAL A 117 3.19 -6.09 0.30
CA VAL A 117 4.39 -5.39 0.78
C VAL A 117 4.36 -3.88 0.59
N LEU A 118 3.39 -3.35 -0.17
CA LEU A 118 3.11 -1.93 -0.35
C LEU A 118 1.86 -1.53 0.45
#